data_AF-A0A957SQY5-F1
#
_entry.id   AF-A0A957SQY5-F1
#
_cell.length_a   1.000
_cell.length_b   1.000
_cell.length_c   1.000
_cell.angle_alpha   90.00
_cell.angle_beta   90.00
_cell.angle_gamma   90.00
#
_symmetry.space_group_name_H-M   'P 1'
#
loop_
_entity.id
_entity.type
_entity.pdbx_description
1 polymer ?
#
loop_
_entity_poly.entity_id
_entity_poly.type
_entity_poly.pdbx_seq_one_letter_code
_entity_poly.pdbx_strand_id
1 'polypeptide(L)' 'MSEIRTLHFLLSRLERISADSSVAYRASGVRGSMLRMVEKLEAGRPVSGQDVKRMVEKAYHLLEKAAREKIK' A
#
# COMPACT_ATOMS: atom_id res chain seq x y z
N MET A 1 10.85 5.76 11.87
CA MET A 1 11.00 5.40 10.43
C MET A 1 10.35 6.50 9.62
N SER A 2 11.00 7.02 8.56
CA SER A 2 10.37 8.05 7.73
C SER A 2 9.12 7.49 7.04
N GLU A 3 8.07 8.30 6.91
CA GLU A 3 6.79 7.90 6.31
C GLU A 3 6.97 7.29 4.92
N ILE A 4 7.88 7.86 4.13
CA ILE A 4 8.20 7.38 2.78
C ILE A 4 8.80 5.98 2.75
N ARG A 5 9.62 5.61 3.75
CA ARG A 5 10.18 4.25 3.85
C ARG A 5 9.10 3.21 4.12
N THR A 6 8.10 3.57 4.93
CA THR A 6 6.93 2.72 5.18
C THR A 6 6.11 2.52 3.92
N LEU A 7 5.89 3.57 3.12
CA LEU A 7 5.16 3.47 1.85
C LEU A 7 5.91 2.58 0.84
N HIS A 8 7.23 2.74 0.70
CA HIS A 8 8.06 1.87 -0.15
C HIS A 8 8.01 0.40 0.28
N PHE A 9 8.10 0.14 1.59
CA PHE A 9 7.92 -1.21 2.12
C PHE A 9 6.55 -1.78 1.72
N LEU A 10 5.46 -1.05 1.96
CA LEU A 10 4.11 -1.52 1.64
C LEU A 10 3.89 -1.75 0.14
N LEU A 11 4.44 -0.90 -0.74
CA LEU A 11 4.42 -1.10 -2.19
C LEU A 11 5.00 -2.47 -2.57
N SER A 12 6.18 -2.81 -2.04
CA SER A 12 6.83 -4.10 -2.30
C SER A 12 6.01 -5.30 -1.80
N ARG A 13 5.20 -5.11 -0.75
CA ARG A 13 4.33 -6.16 -0.21
C ARG A 13 3.07 -6.34 -1.04
N LEU A 14 2.43 -5.24 -1.43
CA LEU A 14 1.22 -5.25 -2.25
C LEU A 14 1.47 -5.86 -3.63
N GLU A 15 2.65 -5.62 -4.22
CA GLU A 15 3.08 -6.22 -5.48
C GLU A 15 3.17 -7.76 -5.44
N ARG A 16 3.34 -8.34 -4.24
CA ARG A 16 3.46 -9.80 -4.04
C ARG A 16 2.12 -10.49 -3.74
N ILE A 17 1.01 -9.75 -3.72
CA ILE A 17 -0.32 -10.35 -3.62
C ILE A 17 -0.59 -11.12 -4.92
N SER A 18 -1.00 -12.38 -4.80
CA SER A 18 -1.30 -13.23 -5.97
C SER A 18 -2.41 -12.61 -6.82
N ALA A 19 -2.34 -12.75 -8.14
CA ALA A 19 -3.41 -12.35 -9.05
C ALA A 19 -4.72 -13.09 -8.76
N ASP A 20 -4.64 -14.30 -8.21
CA ASP A 20 -5.81 -15.12 -7.84
C ASP A 20 -6.40 -14.76 -6.46
N SER A 21 -5.78 -13.86 -5.72
CA SER A 21 -6.30 -13.42 -4.42
C SER A 21 -7.60 -12.64 -4.59
N SER A 22 -8.57 -12.83 -3.71
CA SER A 22 -9.84 -12.11 -3.78
C SER A 22 -9.66 -10.58 -3.61
N VAL A 23 -8.52 -10.16 -3.07
CA VAL A 23 -8.18 -8.74 -2.88
C VAL A 23 -7.26 -8.17 -3.96
N ALA A 24 -6.86 -8.94 -4.99
CA ALA A 24 -5.88 -8.55 -6.00
C ALA A 24 -6.24 -7.23 -6.71
N TYR A 25 -7.49 -7.09 -7.16
CA TYR A 25 -7.96 -5.87 -7.83
C TYR A 25 -7.82 -4.63 -6.92
N ARG A 26 -8.21 -4.76 -5.64
CA ARG A 26 -8.11 -3.67 -4.66
C ARG A 26 -6.65 -3.35 -4.32
N ALA A 27 -5.80 -4.36 -4.22
CA ALA A 27 -4.37 -4.20 -3.99
C ALA A 27 -3.70 -3.42 -5.13
N SER A 28 -4.06 -3.70 -6.38
CA SER A 28 -3.58 -2.95 -7.54
C SER A 28 -3.96 -1.46 -7.46
N GLY A 29 -5.23 -1.16 -7.13
CA GLY A 29 -5.68 0.23 -6.96
C GLY A 29 -4.99 0.99 -5.82
N VAL A 30 -4.76 0.31 -4.69
CA VAL A 30 -4.00 0.88 -3.55
C VAL A 30 -2.53 1.08 -3.92
N ARG A 31 -1.90 0.12 -4.60
CA ARG A 31 -0.51 0.23 -5.09
C ARG A 31 -0.34 1.45 -5.99
N GLY A 32 -1.22 1.62 -6.99
CA GLY A 32 -1.15 2.78 -7.89
C GLY A 32 -1.37 4.12 -7.17
N SER A 33 -2.27 4.16 -6.18
CA SER A 33 -2.51 5.38 -5.39
C SER A 33 -1.34 5.70 -4.45
N MET A 34 -0.72 4.67 -3.87
CA MET A 34 0.46 4.79 -3.01
C MET A 34 1.69 5.24 -3.80
N LEU A 35 1.88 4.72 -5.03
CA LEU A 35 2.98 5.14 -5.91
C LEU A 35 2.93 6.66 -6.18
N ARG A 36 1.75 7.18 -6.57
CA ARG A 36 1.55 8.62 -6.76
C ARG A 36 1.79 9.45 -5.50
N MET A 37 1.53 8.88 -4.32
CA MET A 37 1.79 9.55 -3.06
C MET A 37 3.29 9.63 -2.77
N VAL A 38 4.02 8.54 -3.01
CA VAL A 38 5.48 8.50 -2.91
C VAL A 38 6.11 9.50 -3.88
N GLU A 39 5.69 9.51 -5.15
CA GLU A 39 6.18 10.47 -6.15
C GLU A 39 6.01 11.93 -5.69
N LYS A 40 4.88 12.27 -5.05
CA LYS A 40 4.66 13.61 -4.48
C LYS A 40 5.65 13.91 -3.36
N LEU A 41 5.82 12.98 -2.42
CA LEU A 41 6.72 13.15 -1.28
C LEU A 41 8.19 13.28 -1.74
N GLU A 42 8.62 12.47 -2.72
CA GLU A 42 9.97 12.53 -3.30
C GLU A 42 10.21 13.83 -4.06
N ALA A 43 9.18 14.37 -4.72
CA ALA A 43 9.22 15.67 -5.37
C ALA A 43 9.10 16.87 -4.39
N GLY A 44 9.13 16.64 -3.08
CA GLY A 44 8.97 17.68 -2.05
C GLY A 44 7.59 18.32 -2.01
N ARG A 45 6.58 17.69 -2.64
CA ARG A 45 5.20 18.19 -2.63
C ARG A 45 4.51 17.77 -1.34
N PRO A 46 3.75 18.66 -0.70
CA PRO A 46 3.07 18.34 0.55
C PRO A 46 2.02 17.24 0.33
N VAL A 47 2.00 16.29 1.25
CA VAL A 47 0.93 15.30 1.42
C VAL A 47 0.48 15.38 2.86
N SER A 48 -0.83 15.35 3.11
CA SER A 48 -1.36 15.34 4.47
C SER A 48 -0.93 14.07 5.21
N GLY A 49 -0.43 14.22 6.44
CA GLY A 49 -0.13 13.07 7.30
C GLY A 49 -1.34 12.17 7.56
N GLN A 50 -2.56 12.73 7.56
CA GLN A 50 -3.79 11.94 7.65
C GLN A 50 -4.02 11.08 6.39
N ASP A 51 -3.66 11.59 5.21
CA ASP A 51 -3.76 10.82 3.96
C ASP A 51 -2.72 9.69 3.93
N VAL A 52 -1.50 9.97 4.38
CA VAL A 52 -0.46 8.95 4.55
C VAL A 52 -0.94 7.85 5.50
N LYS A 53 -1.45 8.23 6.69
CA LYS A 53 -1.99 7.28 7.67
C LYS A 53 -3.10 6.40 7.09
N ARG A 54 -4.09 7.00 6.43
CA ARG A 54 -5.19 6.27 5.78
C ARG A 54 -4.69 5.33 4.68
N MET A 55 -3.67 5.73 3.92
CA MET A 55 -3.08 4.89 2.88
C MET A 55 -2.37 3.66 3.48
N VAL A 56 -1.59 3.88 4.54
CA VAL A 56 -0.90 2.83 5.29
C VAL A 56 -1.89 1.82 5.86
N GLU A 57 -2.95 2.28 6.52
CA GLU A 57 -4.00 1.43 7.09
C GLU A 57 -4.69 0.58 6.01
N LYS A 58 -5.04 1.18 4.86
CA LYS A 58 -5.66 0.45 3.74
C LYS A 58 -4.74 -0.64 3.19
N ALA A 59 -3.44 -0.37 3.05
CA ALA A 59 -2.48 -1.33 2.55
C ALA A 59 -2.31 -2.52 3.51
N TYR A 60 -2.15 -2.26 4.82
CA TYR A 60 -2.07 -3.33 5.82
C TYR A 60 -3.32 -4.21 5.85
N HIS A 61 -4.52 -3.61 5.76
CA HIS A 61 -5.77 -4.37 5.72
C HIS A 61 -5.85 -5.35 4.53
N LEU A 62 -5.35 -4.94 3.35
CA LEU A 62 -5.32 -5.82 2.18
C LEU A 62 -4.28 -6.93 2.34
N LEU A 63 -3.09 -6.60 2.89
CA LEU A 63 -2.05 -7.59 3.17
C LEU A 63 -2.52 -8.64 4.18
N GLU A 64 -3.23 -8.22 5.23
CA GLU A 64 -3.80 -9.13 6.22
C GLU A 64 -4.82 -10.08 5.60
N LYS A 65 -5.74 -9.57 4.76
CA LYS A 65 -6.72 -10.40 4.05
C LYS A 65 -6.04 -11.40 3.12
N ALA A 66 -5.09 -10.95 2.31
CA ALA A 66 -4.33 -11.82 1.42
C ALA A 66 -3.54 -12.89 2.19
N ALA A 67 -3.00 -12.57 3.37
CA ALA A 67 -2.32 -13.55 4.22
C ALA A 67 -3.30 -14.59 4.78
N ARG A 68 -4.48 -14.17 5.23
CA ARG A 68 -5.53 -15.08 5.74
C ARG A 68 -6.05 -16.05 4.67
N GLU A 69 -6.07 -15.64 3.40
CA GLU A 69 -6.42 -16.53 2.28
C GLU A 69 -5.41 -17.68 2.10
N LYS A 70 -4.13 -17.47 2.41
CA LYS A 70 -3.05 -18.46 2.23
C LYS A 70 -2.91 -19.47 3.37
N ILE A 71 -3.56 -19.23 4.51
CA ILE A 71 -3.52 -20.11 5.68
C ILE A 71 -4.67 -21.15 5.63
N LYS A 72 -5.64 -20.97 4.74
CA LYS A 72 -6.70 -21.94 4.45
C LYS A 72 -6.22 -23.02 3.50
#